data_AF-A0A9D9V734-F1
#
_entry.id   AF-A0A9D9V734-F1
#
_cell.length_a   1.000
_cell.length_b   1.000
_cell.length_c   1.000
_cell.angle_alpha   90.00
_cell.angle_beta   90.00
_cell.angle_gamma   90.00
#
_symmetry.space_group_name_H-M   'P 1'
#
loop_
_entity.id
_entity.type
_entity.pdbx_description
1 polymer ?
#
loop_
_entity_poly.entity_id
_entity_poly.type
_entity_poly.pdbx_seq_one_letter_code
_entity_poly.pdbx_strand_id
1 'polypeptide(L)'
;MIIVFSNTVINQRAVAALLAKKSQHVFSLEDISSRTENPLLIDPEDDTLTIIDLNANGNLQKLYAPHTMAQRLENIGVLENISAIQLLISDIVPEKSMQGFATDLSRELVALNPETTIMIRVPADLVDCMLIIPPEIPEGDWTLYSCSSTDIKNAPSKEGAVDFYKSKMTLIFSGTLEAAFQNPDYEFSSQSTREIYGKELDDSDLGMRT
;
A
#
# COMPACT_ATOMS: atom_id res chain seq x y z
N MET A 1 7.09 1.51 -12.52
CA MET A 1 6.74 0.07 -12.48
C MET A 1 5.47 -0.16 -11.66
N ILE A 2 4.65 -1.14 -12.02
CA ILE A 2 3.44 -1.53 -11.28
C ILE A 2 3.52 -2.99 -10.85
N ILE A 3 3.27 -3.28 -9.57
CA ILE A 3 3.04 -4.64 -9.06
C ILE A 3 1.57 -4.77 -8.63
N VAL A 4 0.91 -5.78 -9.16
CA VAL A 4 -0.47 -6.12 -8.82
C VAL A 4 -0.48 -7.37 -7.94
N PHE A 5 -1.12 -7.30 -6.78
CA PHE A 5 -1.15 -8.39 -5.81
C PHE A 5 -2.24 -9.44 -6.09
N SER A 6 -3.27 -9.09 -6.87
CA SER A 6 -4.30 -10.03 -7.31
C SER A 6 -4.85 -9.67 -8.69
N ASN A 7 -5.20 -10.67 -9.51
CA ASN A 7 -5.68 -10.48 -10.89
C ASN A 7 -7.17 -10.10 -11.00
N THR A 8 -7.72 -9.40 -10.00
CA THR A 8 -9.13 -8.97 -9.99
C THR A 8 -9.42 -7.95 -11.11
N VAL A 9 -10.67 -7.90 -11.60
CA VAL A 9 -11.05 -6.96 -12.67
C VAL A 9 -10.79 -5.51 -12.25
N ILE A 10 -11.00 -5.18 -10.98
CA ILE A 10 -10.75 -3.84 -10.45
C ILE A 10 -9.28 -3.45 -10.49
N ASN A 11 -8.36 -4.38 -10.19
CA ASN A 11 -6.92 -4.15 -10.32
C ASN A 11 -6.51 -3.97 -11.78
N GLN A 12 -7.05 -4.78 -12.70
CA GLN A 12 -6.76 -4.65 -14.12
C GLN A 12 -7.23 -3.30 -14.70
N ARG A 13 -8.37 -2.78 -14.22
CA ARG A 13 -8.83 -1.43 -14.59
C ARG A 13 -7.96 -0.33 -14.02
N ALA A 14 -7.50 -0.48 -12.77
CA ALA A 14 -6.55 0.45 -12.16
C ALA A 14 -5.23 0.51 -12.96
N VAL A 15 -4.69 -0.64 -13.34
CA VAL A 15 -3.53 -0.76 -14.24
C VAL A 15 -3.78 -0.05 -15.57
N ALA A 16 -4.89 -0.37 -16.25
CA ALA A 16 -5.21 0.23 -17.54
C ALA A 16 -5.33 1.76 -17.47
N ALA A 17 -5.88 2.30 -16.37
CA ALA A 17 -5.98 3.74 -16.14
C ALA A 17 -4.60 4.39 -15.95
N LEU A 18 -3.67 3.73 -15.26
CA LEU A 18 -2.30 4.21 -15.06
C LEU A 18 -1.45 4.13 -16.34
N LEU A 19 -1.58 3.03 -17.09
CA LEU A 19 -0.84 2.81 -18.34
C LEU A 19 -1.26 3.73 -19.49
N ALA A 20 -2.47 4.30 -19.45
CA ALA A 20 -2.98 5.18 -20.50
C ALA A 20 -2.10 6.42 -20.76
N LYS A 21 -1.22 6.79 -19.82
CA LYS A 21 -0.34 7.98 -19.92
C LYS A 21 1.15 7.67 -19.97
N LYS A 22 1.58 6.48 -19.56
CA LYS A 22 2.98 6.06 -19.55
C LYS A 22 3.08 4.56 -19.80
N SER A 23 4.03 4.15 -20.62
CA SER A 23 4.47 2.76 -20.69
C SER A 23 5.24 2.43 -19.41
N GLN A 24 4.60 1.69 -18.51
CA GLN A 24 5.24 1.12 -17.31
C GLN A 24 5.17 -0.40 -17.39
N HIS A 25 6.18 -1.08 -16.84
CA HIS A 25 6.13 -2.53 -16.70
C HIS A 25 5.12 -2.92 -15.61
N VAL A 26 4.22 -3.85 -15.95
CA VAL A 26 3.23 -4.41 -15.02
C VAL A 26 3.61 -5.84 -14.72
N PHE A 27 3.68 -6.17 -13.43
CA PHE A 27 3.93 -7.52 -12.95
C PHE A 27 2.81 -7.96 -12.01
N SER A 28 2.32 -9.19 -12.18
CA SER A 28 1.49 -9.82 -11.16
C SER A 28 2.38 -10.53 -10.14
N LEU A 29 2.12 -10.34 -8.85
CA LEU A 29 2.91 -10.96 -7.79
C LEU A 29 2.89 -12.50 -7.86
N GLU A 30 1.78 -13.08 -8.32
CA GLU A 30 1.64 -14.53 -8.56
C GLU A 30 2.61 -15.00 -9.65
N ASP A 31 2.74 -14.21 -10.72
CA ASP A 31 3.65 -14.53 -11.83
C ASP A 31 5.11 -14.38 -11.41
N ILE A 32 5.44 -13.39 -10.58
CA ILE A 32 6.81 -13.15 -10.12
C ILE A 32 7.25 -14.22 -9.11
N SER A 33 6.38 -14.60 -8.18
CA SER A 33 6.72 -15.59 -7.13
C SER A 33 6.96 -17.00 -7.67
N SER A 34 6.57 -17.26 -8.93
CA SER A 34 6.91 -18.50 -9.65
C SER A 34 8.29 -18.48 -10.33
N ARG A 35 8.96 -17.32 -10.40
CA ARG A 35 10.27 -17.17 -11.05
C ARG A 35 11.37 -17.42 -10.04
N THR A 36 12.04 -18.57 -10.17
CA THR A 36 13.16 -18.94 -9.29
C THR A 36 14.52 -18.38 -9.71
N GLU A 37 14.68 -17.86 -10.94
CA GLU A 37 16.04 -17.71 -11.52
C GLU A 37 16.34 -16.42 -12.29
N ASN A 38 15.46 -15.42 -12.35
CA ASN A 38 15.83 -14.14 -12.94
C ASN A 38 15.26 -12.95 -12.15
N PRO A 39 16.12 -12.02 -11.67
CA PRO A 39 15.64 -10.74 -11.16
C PRO A 39 14.81 -10.06 -12.23
N LEU A 40 13.77 -9.35 -11.81
CA LEU A 40 12.93 -8.60 -12.74
C LEU A 40 13.82 -7.64 -13.53
N LEU A 41 13.78 -7.75 -14.87
CA LEU A 41 14.38 -6.75 -15.74
C LEU A 41 13.53 -5.48 -15.61
N ILE A 42 13.98 -4.62 -14.71
CA ILE A 42 13.36 -3.32 -14.43
C ILE A 42 14.09 -2.32 -15.33
N ASP A 43 13.30 -1.49 -16.02
CA ASP A 43 13.86 -0.35 -16.73
C ASP A 43 14.52 0.59 -15.70
N PRO A 44 15.82 0.90 -15.82
CA PRO A 44 16.51 1.74 -14.85
C PRO A 44 15.96 3.17 -14.76
N GLU A 45 15.12 3.62 -15.70
CA GLU A 45 14.40 4.89 -15.59
C GLU A 45 13.13 4.82 -14.73
N ASP A 46 12.68 3.62 -14.36
CA ASP A 46 11.41 3.37 -13.68
C ASP A 46 11.63 3.27 -12.16
N ASP A 47 12.06 4.37 -11.55
CA ASP A 47 12.49 4.47 -10.14
C ASP A 47 11.34 4.38 -9.11
N THR A 48 10.09 4.40 -9.56
CA THR A 48 8.91 4.40 -8.72
C THR A 48 8.12 3.11 -8.91
N LEU A 49 7.87 2.39 -7.80
CA LEU A 49 7.03 1.21 -7.75
C LEU A 49 5.62 1.57 -7.26
N THR A 50 4.60 1.36 -8.09
CA THR A 50 3.20 1.42 -7.66
C THR A 50 2.71 0.04 -7.28
N ILE A 51 2.21 -0.13 -6.05
CA ILE A 51 1.61 -1.37 -5.56
C ILE A 51 0.08 -1.24 -5.64
N ILE A 52 -0.56 -2.21 -6.29
CA ILE A 52 -2.02 -2.26 -6.45
C ILE A 52 -2.56 -3.53 -5.78
N ASP A 53 -3.41 -3.35 -4.77
CA ASP A 53 -4.13 -4.42 -4.09
C ASP A 53 -5.56 -3.99 -3.72
N LEU A 54 -6.42 -3.91 -4.74
CA LEU A 54 -7.84 -3.56 -4.59
C LEU A 54 -8.71 -4.81 -4.63
N ASN A 55 -9.69 -4.89 -3.74
CA ASN A 55 -10.68 -5.97 -3.73
C ASN A 55 -12.07 -5.46 -3.33
N ALA A 56 -13.08 -5.96 -4.03
CA ALA A 56 -14.48 -5.55 -3.94
C ALA A 56 -15.45 -6.74 -3.77
N ASN A 57 -14.93 -7.93 -3.43
CA ASN A 57 -15.61 -9.19 -3.78
C ASN A 57 -16.55 -9.78 -2.71
N GLY A 58 -17.06 -8.99 -1.77
CA GLY A 58 -17.95 -9.55 -0.74
C GLY A 58 -17.25 -10.11 0.49
N ASN A 59 -15.95 -10.44 0.38
CA ASN A 59 -15.21 -11.14 1.44
C ASN A 59 -14.35 -10.18 2.26
N LEU A 60 -13.91 -10.67 3.41
CA LEU A 60 -12.92 -10.00 4.26
C LEU A 60 -11.59 -9.89 3.54
N GLN A 61 -11.43 -8.82 2.76
CA GLN A 61 -10.12 -8.33 2.40
C GLN A 61 -9.41 -7.91 3.68
N LYS A 62 -8.26 -8.52 3.93
CA LYS A 62 -7.28 -8.06 4.89
C LYS A 62 -6.03 -7.75 4.09
N LEU A 63 -5.49 -6.55 4.25
CA LEU A 63 -4.24 -6.19 3.60
C LEU A 63 -3.12 -7.17 3.99
N TYR A 64 -2.18 -7.37 3.06
CA TYR A 64 -0.93 -8.02 3.41
C TYR A 64 -0.28 -7.28 4.57
N ALA A 65 0.13 -8.03 5.60
CA ALA A 65 0.90 -7.46 6.68
C ALA A 65 2.16 -6.77 6.10
N PRO A 66 2.53 -5.57 6.58
CA PRO A 66 3.69 -4.84 6.08
C PRO A 66 4.98 -5.68 6.01
N HIS A 67 5.21 -6.51 7.01
CA HIS A 67 6.34 -7.45 7.05
C HIS A 67 6.32 -8.43 5.87
N THR A 68 5.18 -9.07 5.62
CA THR A 68 5.01 -10.01 4.51
C THR A 68 5.15 -9.31 3.16
N MET A 69 4.66 -8.08 3.04
CA MET A 69 4.83 -7.28 1.83
C MET A 69 6.31 -6.96 1.59
N ALA A 70 7.02 -6.44 2.59
CA ALA A 70 8.45 -6.11 2.49
C ALA A 70 9.31 -7.31 2.09
N GLN A 71 9.12 -8.46 2.74
CA GLN A 71 9.83 -9.70 2.39
C GLN A 71 9.57 -10.14 0.95
N ARG A 72 8.33 -10.01 0.47
CA ARG A 72 8.02 -10.35 -0.92
C ARG A 72 8.73 -9.40 -1.89
N LEU A 73 8.73 -8.10 -1.61
CA LEU A 73 9.44 -7.12 -2.45
C LEU A 73 10.96 -7.37 -2.47
N GLU A 74 11.54 -7.75 -1.35
CA GLU A 74 12.95 -8.14 -1.27
C GLU A 74 13.22 -9.41 -2.08
N ASN A 75 12.42 -10.46 -1.90
CA ASN A 75 12.59 -11.73 -2.60
C ASN A 75 12.52 -11.61 -4.13
N ILE A 76 11.76 -10.63 -4.64
CA ILE A 76 11.67 -10.37 -6.09
C ILE A 76 12.80 -9.46 -6.61
N GLY A 77 13.68 -8.96 -5.72
CA GLY A 77 14.83 -8.11 -6.08
C GLY A 77 14.45 -6.71 -6.53
N VAL A 78 13.24 -6.23 -6.21
CA VAL A 78 12.75 -4.94 -6.73
C VAL A 78 13.33 -3.74 -5.98
N LEU A 79 13.67 -3.94 -4.71
CA LEU A 79 14.03 -2.86 -3.78
C LEU A 79 15.34 -2.14 -4.16
N GLU A 80 16.24 -2.80 -4.89
CA GLU A 80 17.53 -2.22 -5.31
C GLU A 80 17.39 -1.18 -6.44
N ASN A 81 16.27 -1.19 -7.16
CA ASN A 81 16.09 -0.44 -8.39
C ASN A 81 15.08 0.73 -8.26
N ILE A 82 14.58 0.98 -7.05
CA ILE A 82 13.53 1.97 -6.82
C ILE A 82 13.93 2.98 -5.74
N SER A 83 13.50 4.22 -5.93
CA SER A 83 13.62 5.32 -4.98
C SER A 83 12.32 5.55 -4.21
N ALA A 84 11.17 5.11 -4.76
CA ALA A 84 9.86 5.34 -4.17
C ALA A 84 8.89 4.17 -4.35
N ILE A 85 7.99 3.99 -3.37
CA ILE A 85 6.83 3.11 -3.41
C ILE A 85 5.56 3.95 -3.29
N GLN A 86 4.62 3.78 -4.21
CA GLN A 86 3.30 4.39 -4.16
C GLN A 86 2.25 3.32 -3.89
N LEU A 87 1.36 3.57 -2.93
CA LEU A 87 0.38 2.57 -2.48
C LEU A 87 -1.01 2.85 -3.04
N LEU A 88 -1.61 1.83 -3.67
CA LEU A 88 -3.02 1.78 -4.05
C LEU A 88 -3.64 0.49 -3.52
N ILE A 89 -3.96 0.48 -2.24
CA ILE A 89 -4.38 -0.72 -1.52
C ILE A 89 -5.69 -0.44 -0.79
N SER A 90 -6.60 -1.41 -0.74
CA SER A 90 -7.85 -1.32 0.01
C SER A 90 -7.89 -2.30 1.18
N ASP A 91 -8.54 -1.93 2.28
CA ASP A 91 -8.81 -2.83 3.40
C ASP A 91 -10.24 -2.63 3.86
N ILE A 92 -11.01 -3.71 3.99
CA ILE A 92 -12.38 -3.62 4.51
C ILE A 92 -12.43 -3.79 6.03
N VAL A 93 -11.32 -4.18 6.68
CA VAL A 93 -11.16 -4.15 8.14
C VAL A 93 -9.80 -3.52 8.50
N PRO A 94 -9.58 -2.23 8.23
CA PRO A 94 -8.30 -1.61 8.50
C PRO A 94 -8.02 -1.53 10.01
N GLU A 95 -6.88 -2.05 10.44
CA GLU A 95 -6.41 -1.90 11.83
C GLU A 95 -5.76 -0.51 12.06
N LYS A 96 -5.33 0.16 10.98
CA LYS A 96 -4.57 1.44 10.97
C LYS A 96 -4.97 2.29 9.76
N SER A 97 -4.61 3.58 9.77
CA SER A 97 -4.70 4.46 8.59
C SER A 97 -3.67 4.09 7.52
N MET A 98 -3.78 4.66 6.31
CA MET A 98 -2.76 4.48 5.27
C MET A 98 -1.39 4.98 5.73
N GLN A 99 -1.34 6.07 6.49
CA GLN A 99 -0.10 6.51 7.14
C GLN A 99 0.48 5.46 8.08
N GLY A 100 -0.36 4.85 8.92
CA GLY A 100 0.09 3.81 9.85
C GLY A 100 0.65 2.60 9.12
N PHE A 101 -0.03 2.18 8.05
CA PHE A 101 0.44 1.10 7.16
C PHE A 101 1.77 1.45 6.48
N ALA A 102 1.88 2.65 5.90
CA ALA A 102 3.10 3.13 5.24
C ALA A 102 4.28 3.21 6.22
N THR A 103 4.03 3.66 7.46
CA THR A 103 5.05 3.74 8.51
C THR A 103 5.57 2.35 8.88
N ASP A 104 4.67 1.38 9.07
CA ASP A 104 5.07 0.00 9.35
C ASP A 104 5.84 -0.60 8.18
N LEU A 105 5.39 -0.38 6.94
CA LEU A 105 6.08 -0.88 5.75
C LEU A 105 7.49 -0.28 5.63
N SER A 106 7.65 1.02 5.89
CA SER A 106 8.95 1.69 5.93
C SER A 106 9.87 1.04 6.96
N ARG A 107 9.36 0.74 8.16
CA ARG A 107 10.12 0.08 9.23
C ARG A 107 10.61 -1.31 8.79
N GLU A 108 9.75 -2.09 8.16
CA GLU A 108 10.09 -3.43 7.68
C GLU A 108 11.14 -3.38 6.57
N LEU A 109 11.05 -2.41 5.65
CA LEU A 109 12.07 -2.22 4.60
C LEU A 109 13.43 -1.84 5.20
N VAL A 110 13.46 -0.98 6.23
CA VAL A 110 14.69 -0.63 6.95
C VAL A 110 15.25 -1.82 7.72
N ALA A 111 14.40 -2.67 8.29
CA ALA A 111 14.83 -3.87 9.00
C ALA A 111 15.49 -4.90 8.06
N LEU A 112 14.99 -5.03 6.82
CA LEU A 112 15.57 -5.91 5.81
C LEU A 112 16.86 -5.32 5.22
N ASN A 113 16.86 -4.02 4.91
CA ASN A 113 18.03 -3.32 4.39
C ASN A 113 18.24 -1.99 5.14
N PRO A 114 19.12 -1.96 6.16
CA PRO A 114 19.37 -0.78 6.99
C PRO A 114 19.84 0.46 6.23
N GLU A 115 20.37 0.30 5.01
CA GLU A 115 20.85 1.38 4.15
C GLU A 115 19.80 1.86 3.13
N THR A 116 18.60 1.28 3.13
CA THR A 116 17.54 1.63 2.17
C THR A 116 17.18 3.12 2.22
N THR A 117 16.98 3.74 1.06
CA THR A 117 16.55 5.15 0.94
C THR A 117 15.15 5.29 0.36
N ILE A 118 14.45 4.16 0.21
CA ILE A 118 13.13 4.11 -0.41
C ILE A 118 12.13 4.98 0.37
N MET A 119 11.43 5.84 -0.35
CA MET A 119 10.35 6.66 0.17
C MET A 119 9.00 5.98 -0.08
N ILE A 120 8.11 5.97 0.90
CA ILE A 120 6.72 5.53 0.68
C ILE A 120 5.86 6.76 0.51
N ARG A 121 5.14 6.84 -0.62
CA ARG A 121 4.23 7.92 -0.97
C ARG A 121 2.78 7.51 -0.77
N VAL A 122 2.06 8.35 -0.03
CA VAL A 122 0.61 8.23 0.16
C VAL A 122 -0.02 9.55 -0.28
N PRO A 123 -1.04 9.53 -1.15
CA PRO A 123 -1.78 10.74 -1.50
C PRO A 123 -2.30 11.47 -0.26
N ALA A 124 -2.17 12.79 -0.19
CA ALA A 124 -2.58 13.60 0.98
C ALA A 124 -4.01 13.30 1.44
N ASP A 125 -4.94 13.13 0.50
CA ASP A 125 -6.35 12.86 0.80
C ASP A 125 -6.58 11.48 1.46
N LEU A 126 -5.59 10.59 1.40
CA LEU A 126 -5.66 9.24 1.92
C LEU A 126 -4.89 9.04 3.23
N VAL A 127 -4.11 10.01 3.71
CA VAL A 127 -3.21 9.88 4.88
C VAL A 127 -3.91 9.34 6.13
N ASP A 128 -5.02 9.97 6.53
CA ASP A 128 -5.80 9.62 7.72
C ASP A 128 -6.92 8.60 7.44
N CYS A 129 -7.04 8.21 6.19
CA CYS A 129 -8.11 7.38 5.67
C CYS A 129 -7.58 6.01 5.25
N MET A 130 -8.49 5.10 4.93
CA MET A 130 -8.18 3.88 4.20
C MET A 130 -9.10 3.81 2.99
N LEU A 131 -8.55 3.35 1.86
CA LEU A 131 -9.39 3.04 0.71
C LEU A 131 -10.23 1.82 1.03
N ILE A 132 -11.51 1.92 0.76
CA ILE A 132 -12.45 0.83 0.93
C ILE A 132 -13.22 0.70 -0.38
N ILE A 133 -13.32 -0.53 -0.87
CA ILE A 133 -14.26 -0.86 -1.92
C ILE A 133 -15.32 -1.77 -1.29
N PRO A 134 -16.56 -1.28 -1.17
CA PRO A 134 -17.60 -2.04 -0.49
C PRO A 134 -17.85 -3.42 -1.12
N PRO A 135 -18.05 -4.45 -0.30
CA PRO A 135 -18.21 -5.85 -0.72
C PRO A 135 -19.36 -6.12 -1.69
N GLU A 136 -20.38 -5.27 -1.68
CA GLU A 136 -21.59 -5.38 -2.49
C GLU A 136 -21.52 -4.60 -3.82
N ILE A 137 -20.44 -3.87 -4.08
CA ILE A 137 -20.21 -3.27 -5.39
C ILE A 137 -19.84 -4.39 -6.35
N PRO A 138 -20.58 -4.54 -7.48
CA PRO A 138 -20.25 -5.55 -8.48
C PRO A 138 -18.80 -5.42 -8.91
N GLU A 139 -18.10 -6.55 -9.03
CA GLU A 139 -16.76 -6.55 -9.61
C GLU A 139 -16.83 -5.95 -11.02
N GLY A 140 -16.07 -4.88 -11.26
CA GLY A 140 -16.14 -4.11 -12.49
C GLY A 140 -16.90 -2.78 -12.39
N ASP A 141 -17.45 -2.42 -11.23
CA ASP A 141 -17.79 -1.03 -10.89
C ASP A 141 -16.67 -0.45 -10.04
N TRP A 142 -16.17 0.72 -10.43
CA TRP A 142 -15.01 1.33 -9.80
C TRP A 142 -15.43 2.62 -9.10
N THR A 143 -15.64 2.53 -7.80
CA THR A 143 -15.84 3.68 -6.92
C THR A 143 -14.97 3.49 -5.68
N LEU A 144 -14.04 4.42 -5.46
CA LEU A 144 -13.18 4.42 -4.28
C LEU A 144 -13.83 5.26 -3.20
N TYR A 145 -14.04 4.64 -2.06
CA TYR A 145 -14.46 5.33 -0.86
C TYR A 145 -13.26 5.43 0.05
N SER A 146 -13.30 6.41 0.94
CA SER A 146 -12.47 6.35 2.12
C SER A 146 -13.30 6.44 3.37
N CYS A 147 -12.74 5.89 4.43
CA CYS A 147 -13.24 6.03 5.77
C CYS A 147 -12.09 6.49 6.67
N SER A 148 -12.37 7.41 7.60
CA SER A 148 -11.38 7.85 8.56
C SER A 148 -10.99 6.70 9.48
N SER A 149 -9.72 6.64 9.90
CA SER A 149 -9.27 5.62 10.86
C SER A 149 -10.06 5.63 12.17
N THR A 150 -10.61 6.78 12.57
CA THR A 150 -11.48 6.91 13.75
C THR A 150 -12.83 6.23 13.53
N ASP A 151 -13.48 6.47 12.40
CA ASP A 151 -14.74 5.79 12.08
C ASP A 151 -14.51 4.28 11.93
N ILE A 152 -13.42 3.87 11.29
CA ILE A 152 -13.05 2.45 11.14
C ILE A 152 -12.94 1.73 12.49
N LYS A 153 -12.24 2.31 13.46
CA LYS A 153 -12.10 1.72 14.82
C LYS A 153 -13.42 1.58 15.57
N ASN A 154 -14.40 2.39 15.20
CA ASN A 154 -15.74 2.39 15.79
C ASN A 154 -16.76 1.58 14.96
N ALA A 155 -16.31 0.94 13.88
CA ALA A 155 -17.18 0.11 13.06
C ALA A 155 -17.71 -1.08 13.90
N PRO A 156 -19.01 -1.41 13.78
CA PRO A 156 -19.57 -2.59 14.41
C PRO A 156 -18.95 -3.87 13.81
N SER A 157 -19.26 -5.03 14.41
CA SER A 157 -18.82 -6.34 13.89
C SER A 157 -19.17 -6.53 12.40
N LYS A 158 -18.51 -7.49 11.74
CA LYS A 158 -18.56 -7.72 10.29
C LYS A 158 -19.95 -7.66 9.65
N GLU A 159 -20.99 -8.12 10.35
CA GLU A 159 -22.36 -8.13 9.86
C GLU A 159 -23.02 -6.73 9.78
N GLY A 160 -22.50 -5.71 10.49
CA GLY A 160 -22.96 -4.32 10.44
C GLY A 160 -21.93 -3.31 9.89
N ALA A 161 -20.70 -3.76 9.64
CA ALA A 161 -19.60 -2.89 9.20
C ALA A 161 -19.90 -2.22 7.85
N VAL A 162 -20.60 -2.91 6.96
CA VAL A 162 -20.93 -2.41 5.61
C VAL A 162 -21.86 -1.20 5.63
N ASP A 163 -22.99 -1.28 6.34
CA ASP A 163 -23.93 -0.16 6.45
C ASP A 163 -23.33 1.01 7.24
N PHE A 164 -22.50 0.68 8.24
CA PHE A 164 -21.71 1.67 8.95
C PHE A 164 -20.75 2.39 8.00
N TYR A 165 -19.97 1.64 7.20
CA TYR A 165 -19.05 2.24 6.25
C TYR A 165 -19.80 3.10 5.23
N LYS A 166 -20.90 2.65 4.63
CA LYS A 166 -21.72 3.50 3.75
C LYS A 166 -22.14 4.83 4.39
N SER A 167 -22.49 4.82 5.67
CA SER A 167 -22.92 6.02 6.38
C SER A 167 -21.78 6.99 6.72
N LYS A 168 -20.53 6.51 6.72
CA LYS A 168 -19.32 7.26 7.12
C LYS A 168 -18.37 7.54 5.96
N MET A 169 -18.48 6.74 4.91
CA MET A 169 -17.64 6.80 3.74
C MET A 169 -17.86 8.14 3.06
N THR A 170 -16.78 8.89 2.96
CA THR A 170 -16.77 10.02 2.05
C THR A 170 -16.35 9.47 0.69
N LEU A 171 -17.12 9.80 -0.33
CA LEU A 171 -16.66 9.65 -1.70
C LEU A 171 -15.46 10.57 -1.86
N ILE A 172 -14.27 10.04 -1.63
CA ILE A 172 -13.03 10.78 -1.84
C ILE A 172 -12.87 11.09 -3.32
N PHE A 173 -13.42 10.24 -4.19
CA PHE A 173 -13.20 10.41 -5.60
C PHE A 173 -14.24 9.76 -6.51
N SER A 174 -14.89 10.59 -7.33
CA SER A 174 -15.60 10.16 -8.55
C SER A 174 -14.84 10.65 -9.79
N GLY A 175 -13.89 9.87 -10.28
CA GLY A 175 -13.08 10.24 -11.45
C GLY A 175 -12.04 9.17 -11.84
N THR A 176 -10.93 9.56 -12.49
CA THR A 176 -9.79 8.69 -12.87
C THR A 176 -8.67 8.62 -11.82
N LEU A 177 -8.09 7.43 -11.59
CA LEU A 177 -7.08 7.15 -10.55
C LEU A 177 -5.92 8.14 -10.54
N GLU A 178 -5.59 8.60 -11.73
CA GLU A 178 -4.65 9.65 -12.01
C GLU A 178 -4.85 10.92 -11.16
N ALA A 179 -6.08 11.42 -10.99
CA ALA A 179 -6.29 12.67 -10.27
C ALA A 179 -6.07 12.53 -8.75
N ALA A 180 -6.22 11.32 -8.21
CA ALA A 180 -5.87 11.03 -6.83
C ALA A 180 -4.34 11.10 -6.60
N PHE A 181 -3.53 10.84 -7.63
CA PHE A 181 -2.06 10.90 -7.59
C PHE A 181 -1.48 12.23 -8.08
N GLN A 182 -2.32 13.18 -8.53
CA GLN A 182 -1.88 14.53 -8.90
C GLN A 182 -1.90 15.50 -7.72
N ASN A 183 -2.50 15.11 -6.58
CA ASN A 183 -2.40 15.87 -5.34
C ASN A 183 -1.04 15.65 -4.67
N PRO A 184 -0.54 16.62 -3.87
CA PRO A 184 0.74 16.48 -3.19
C PRO A 184 0.72 15.23 -2.30
N ASP A 185 1.66 14.32 -2.52
CA ASP A 185 1.83 13.14 -1.70
C ASP A 185 2.46 13.51 -0.34
N TYR A 186 2.08 12.78 0.70
CA TYR A 186 2.89 12.70 1.92
C TYR A 186 3.98 11.66 1.69
N GLU A 187 5.22 12.06 1.97
CA GLU A 187 6.40 11.21 1.81
C GLU A 187 6.87 10.69 3.18
N PHE A 188 6.95 9.37 3.30
CA PHE A 188 7.50 8.69 4.46
C PHE A 188 8.89 8.17 4.09
N SER A 189 9.93 8.83 4.59
CA SER A 189 11.30 8.43 4.32
C SER A 189 11.79 7.41 5.33
N SER A 190 12.68 6.52 4.87
CA SER A 190 13.43 5.63 5.75
C SER A 190 14.26 6.40 6.78
N GLN A 191 14.77 7.59 6.43
CA GLN A 191 15.51 8.46 7.33
C GLN A 191 14.65 8.97 8.49
N SER A 192 13.46 9.50 8.21
CA SER A 192 12.52 9.92 9.26
C SER A 192 12.12 8.74 10.15
N THR A 193 11.99 7.55 9.56
CA THR A 193 11.70 6.31 10.31
C THR A 193 12.86 5.94 11.24
N ARG A 194 14.12 6.03 10.78
CA ARG A 194 15.31 5.82 11.64
C ARG A 194 15.41 6.86 12.75
N GLU A 195 15.10 8.12 12.49
CA GLU A 195 15.16 9.17 13.52
C GLU A 195 14.12 8.96 14.64
N ILE A 196 12.95 8.41 14.29
CA ILE A 196 11.86 8.14 15.23
C ILE A 196 12.08 6.82 15.99
N TYR A 197 12.46 5.74 15.28
CA TYR A 197 12.50 4.38 15.84
C TYR A 197 13.92 3.84 16.07
N GLY A 198 14.93 4.38 15.41
CA GLY A 198 16.34 4.02 15.64
C GLY A 198 16.85 4.48 17.01
N LYS A 199 16.21 5.48 17.62
CA LYS A 199 16.47 5.87 19.02
C LYS A 199 15.92 4.86 20.03
N GLU A 200 14.84 4.15 19.72
CA GLU A 200 14.27 3.13 20.61
C GLU A 200 15.13 1.86 20.67
N LEU A 201 15.99 1.63 19.68
CA LEU A 201 16.96 0.52 19.71
C LEU A 201 18.22 0.85 20.52
N ASP A 202 18.61 2.13 20.59
CA ASP A 202 19.82 2.59 21.30
C ASP A 202 19.62 2.67 22.83
N ASP A 203 18.38 2.87 23.29
CA ASP A 203 18.05 2.93 24.73
C ASP A 203 17.85 1.55 25.40
N SER A 204 18.07 0.45 24.67
CA SER A 204 17.93 -0.91 25.22
C SER A 204 19.25 -1.56 25.70
N ASP A 205 20.40 -0.88 25.57
CA ASP A 205 21.71 -1.50 25.84
C ASP A 205 22.68 -0.69 26.73
N LEU A 206 22.19 -0.16 27.86
CA LEU A 206 23.05 0.21 29.00
C LEU A 206 22.47 -0.30 30.34
N GLY A 207 22.14 -1.58 30.35
CA GLY A 207 21.79 -2.34 31.55
C GLY A 207 22.86 -3.34 31.98
N MET A 208 24.15 -3.05 31.80
CA MET A 208 25.22 -3.84 32.41
C MET A 208 25.15 -3.73 33.94
N ARG A 209 24.53 -4.73 34.57
CA ARG A 209 24.74 -5.04 35.98
C ARG A 209 26.03 -5.83 36.11
N THR A 210 27.08 -5.13 36.52
CA THR A 210 28.22 -5.70 37.26
C THR A 210 27.77 -6.35 38.55
#